data_AF-A0A353X0A1-F1
#
_entry.id   AF-A0A353X0A1-F1
#
_cell.length_a   1.000
_cell.length_b   1.000
_cell.length_c   1.000
_cell.angle_alpha   90.00
_cell.angle_beta   90.00
_cell.angle_gamma   90.00
#
_symmetry.space_group_name_H-M   'P 1'
#
loop_
_entity.id
_entity.type
_entity.pdbx_description
1 polymer ?
#
loop_
_entity_poly.entity_id
_entity_poly.type
_entity_poly.pdbx_seq_one_letter_code
_entity_poly.pdbx_strand_id
1 'polypeptide(L)'
;MIAFIIYIPVFFRDAFGPISRNVEIDSQYGKLNCEETYNADMAAVIYDVSFDLMSLSADTISFGPFSFLYENWQDSLELDKIENWYVAHGKFWDISRIQLVQEMTKESFMYDFDPMELRNIKEWYEVNREIPRALGKSKILSINNDTIQVLYSYRLELNPPFEYKNARIDYFFNVENGELNIAKIYLSEKK
;
A
#
# COMPACT_ATOMS: atom_id res chain seq x y z
N MET A 1 -46.68 7.95 35.54
CA MET A 1 -46.52 7.65 34.11
C MET A 1 -45.41 8.54 33.59
N ILE A 2 -44.19 8.01 33.45
CA ILE A 2 -43.05 8.75 32.88
C ILE A 2 -42.52 7.88 31.75
N ALA A 3 -42.85 8.26 30.52
CA ALA A 3 -42.31 7.63 29.33
C ALA A 3 -40.97 8.31 29.04
N PHE A 4 -39.86 7.65 29.38
CA PHE A 4 -38.55 7.97 28.84
C PHE A 4 -38.50 7.39 27.42
N ILE A 5 -38.84 8.20 26.41
CA ILE A 5 -38.54 7.87 25.02
C ILE A 5 -37.11 8.33 24.78
N ILE A 6 -36.20 7.37 24.83
CA ILE A 6 -34.80 7.54 24.48
C ILE A 6 -34.72 7.80 22.96
N TYR A 7 -34.55 9.07 22.59
CA TYR A 7 -34.25 9.50 21.21
C TYR A 7 -32.76 9.27 20.92
N ILE A 8 -32.32 8.00 20.88
CA ILE A 8 -30.97 7.60 20.42
C ILE A 8 -31.06 6.87 19.07
N PRO A 9 -31.46 7.53 17.97
CA PRO A 9 -30.99 7.04 16.66
C PRO A 9 -30.34 8.10 15.77
N VAL A 10 -30.39 9.39 16.11
CA VAL A 10 -29.90 10.46 15.22
C VAL A 10 -28.45 10.85 15.53
N PHE A 11 -28.06 10.93 16.81
CA PHE A 11 -26.69 11.28 17.20
C PHE A 11 -25.62 10.25 16.80
N PHE A 12 -26.00 8.98 16.61
CA PHE A 12 -25.05 7.95 16.14
C PHE A 12 -24.82 7.99 14.63
N ARG A 13 -25.73 8.56 13.84
CA ARG A 13 -25.59 8.59 12.38
C ARG A 13 -24.57 9.64 11.92
N ASP A 14 -24.45 10.74 12.67
CA ASP A 14 -23.50 11.82 12.37
C ASP A 14 -22.09 11.55 12.94
N ALA A 15 -21.95 10.63 13.91
CA ALA A 15 -20.67 10.28 14.52
C ALA A 15 -19.94 9.12 13.83
N PHE A 16 -20.63 8.34 12.99
CA PHE A 16 -20.10 7.13 12.32
C PHE A 16 -20.42 7.08 10.81
N GLY A 17 -20.91 8.17 10.22
CA GLY A 17 -21.13 8.27 8.78
C GLY A 17 -19.82 8.55 8.03
N PRO A 18 -19.72 8.19 6.74
CA PRO A 18 -18.53 8.51 5.96
C PRO A 18 -18.39 10.03 5.80
N ILE A 19 -17.18 10.53 6.02
CA ILE A 19 -16.83 11.95 5.85
C ILE A 19 -15.84 12.05 4.70
N SER A 20 -16.17 12.85 3.68
CA SER A 20 -15.27 13.07 2.56
C SER A 20 -14.53 14.41 2.69
N ARG A 21 -13.23 14.41 2.40
CA ARG A 21 -12.42 15.64 2.28
C ARG A 21 -11.49 15.56 1.08
N ASN A 22 -11.16 16.73 0.53
CA ASN A 22 -10.15 16.84 -0.52
C ASN A 22 -8.85 17.33 0.09
N VAL A 23 -7.75 16.65 -0.24
CA VAL A 23 -6.39 17.02 0.15
C VAL A 23 -5.60 17.24 -1.14
N GLU A 24 -4.81 18.30 -1.18
CA GLU A 24 -3.94 18.61 -2.32
C GLU A 24 -2.48 18.49 -1.88
N ILE A 25 -1.66 17.78 -2.66
CA ILE A 25 -0.24 17.55 -2.36
C ILE A 25 0.59 17.94 -3.58
N ASP A 26 1.55 18.86 -3.38
CA ASP A 26 2.51 19.22 -4.42
C ASP A 26 3.59 18.12 -4.54
N SER A 27 3.91 17.73 -5.77
CA SER A 27 4.97 16.79 -6.08
C SER A 27 5.87 17.33 -7.19
N GLN A 28 7.04 16.72 -7.37
CA GLN A 28 7.92 17.04 -8.49
C GLN A 28 7.32 16.72 -9.88
N TYR A 29 6.25 15.91 -9.92
CA TYR A 29 5.60 15.48 -11.17
C TYR A 29 4.30 16.24 -11.48
N GLY A 30 3.89 17.15 -10.59
CA GLY A 30 2.63 17.87 -10.67
C GLY A 30 1.90 17.89 -9.34
N LYS A 31 0.60 18.13 -9.39
CA LYS A 31 -0.25 18.26 -8.20
C LYS A 31 -1.14 17.03 -8.03
N LEU A 32 -1.06 16.39 -6.88
CA LEU A 32 -1.97 15.30 -6.49
C LEU A 32 -3.21 15.90 -5.86
N ASN A 33 -4.36 15.59 -6.42
CA ASN A 33 -5.67 15.85 -5.83
C ASN A 33 -6.22 14.55 -5.26
N CYS A 34 -6.44 14.53 -3.96
CA CYS A 34 -6.75 13.34 -3.21
C CYS A 34 -8.17 13.48 -2.64
N GLU A 35 -9.09 12.60 -3.05
CA GLU A 35 -10.42 12.50 -2.44
C GLU A 35 -10.38 11.40 -1.38
N GLU A 36 -10.40 11.82 -0.11
CA GLU A 36 -10.44 10.94 1.04
C GLU A 36 -11.89 10.71 1.47
N THR A 37 -12.22 9.46 1.76
CA THR A 37 -13.42 9.05 2.48
C THR A 37 -13.00 8.37 3.79
N TYR A 38 -13.32 9.02 4.90
CA TYR A 38 -13.20 8.45 6.23
C TYR A 38 -14.31 7.44 6.47
N ASN A 39 -13.95 6.23 6.87
CA ASN A 39 -14.85 5.16 7.28
C ASN A 39 -14.43 4.67 8.66
N ALA A 40 -15.35 4.65 9.63
CA ALA A 40 -15.07 4.12 10.96
C ALA A 40 -16.18 3.17 11.42
N ASP A 41 -15.77 2.01 11.91
CA ASP A 41 -16.64 1.08 12.62
C ASP A 41 -16.06 0.73 14.01
N MET A 42 -16.66 -0.25 14.70
CA MET A 42 -16.18 -0.66 16.03
C MET A 42 -14.82 -1.38 15.99
N ALA A 43 -14.35 -1.82 14.82
CA ALA A 43 -13.14 -2.60 14.65
C ALA A 43 -11.96 -1.77 14.11
N ALA A 44 -12.21 -0.79 13.24
CA ALA A 44 -11.16 0.01 12.63
C ALA A 44 -11.63 1.39 12.15
N VAL A 45 -10.65 2.28 12.01
CA VAL A 45 -10.75 3.51 11.22
C VAL A 45 -9.97 3.30 9.93
N ILE A 46 -10.59 3.59 8.80
CA ILE A 46 -10.04 3.44 7.45
C ILE A 46 -10.25 4.75 6.70
N TYR A 47 -9.20 5.21 6.04
CA TYR A 47 -9.22 6.35 5.13
C TYR A 47 -9.03 5.79 3.72
N ASP A 48 -10.11 5.75 2.93
CA ASP A 48 -10.05 5.34 1.53
C ASP A 48 -9.80 6.57 0.67
N VAL A 49 -8.72 6.58 -0.08
CA VAL A 49 -8.25 7.76 -0.79
C VAL A 49 -8.05 7.43 -2.25
N SER A 50 -8.74 8.17 -3.11
CA SER A 50 -8.52 8.15 -4.56
C SER A 50 -7.67 9.35 -4.94
N PHE A 51 -6.75 9.17 -5.90
CA PHE A 51 -5.78 10.22 -6.25
C PHE A 51 -5.77 10.47 -7.74
N ASP A 52 -5.84 11.74 -8.12
CA ASP A 52 -5.59 12.20 -9.48
C ASP A 52 -4.34 13.07 -9.49
N LEU A 53 -3.32 12.67 -10.26
CA LEU A 53 -2.18 13.52 -10.55
C LEU A 53 -2.50 14.39 -11.74
N MET A 54 -2.58 15.71 -11.50
CA MET A 54 -2.50 16.73 -12.53
C MET A 54 -1.04 16.91 -12.91
N SER A 55 -0.61 16.19 -13.94
CA SER A 55 0.78 16.19 -14.38
C SER A 55 1.20 17.55 -14.95
N LEU A 56 2.51 17.81 -14.97
CA LEU A 56 3.07 19.02 -15.58
C LEU A 56 2.81 19.13 -17.09
N SER A 57 2.55 18.00 -17.78
CA SER A 57 2.15 17.96 -19.19
C SER A 57 0.65 18.25 -19.41
N ALA A 58 -0.09 18.58 -18.33
CA ALA A 58 -1.52 18.83 -18.30
C ALA A 58 -2.42 17.60 -18.57
N ASP A 59 -1.85 16.38 -18.48
CA ASP A 59 -2.64 15.14 -18.42
C ASP A 59 -3.05 14.83 -16.98
N THR A 60 -4.28 14.32 -16.80
CA THR A 60 -4.70 13.72 -15.53
C THR A 60 -4.35 12.24 -15.53
N ILE A 61 -3.70 11.79 -14.46
CA ILE A 61 -3.39 10.38 -14.19
C ILE A 61 -4.14 9.96 -12.93
N SER A 62 -5.15 9.13 -13.11
CA SER A 62 -5.93 8.60 -12.00
C SER A 62 -5.27 7.34 -11.45
N PHE A 63 -4.96 7.38 -10.16
CA PHE A 63 -4.64 6.21 -9.37
C PHE A 63 -5.94 5.63 -8.80
N GLY A 64 -5.89 4.33 -8.55
CA GLY A 64 -6.95 3.62 -7.85
C GLY A 64 -6.93 3.95 -6.36
N PRO A 65 -7.89 3.40 -5.61
CA PRO A 65 -8.01 3.69 -4.19
C PRO A 65 -6.86 3.06 -3.40
N PHE A 66 -6.23 3.86 -2.54
CA PHE A 66 -5.44 3.34 -1.42
C PHE A 66 -6.25 3.46 -0.14
N SER A 67 -6.15 2.45 0.71
CA SER A 67 -6.70 2.52 2.06
C SER A 67 -5.56 2.77 3.05
N PHE A 68 -5.80 3.60 4.05
CA PHE A 68 -4.86 3.88 5.14
C PHE A 68 -5.58 3.76 6.48
N LEU A 69 -4.83 3.57 7.57
CA LEU A 69 -5.38 3.44 8.92
C LEU A 69 -5.14 4.66 9.81
N TYR A 70 -4.57 5.72 9.24
CA TYR A 70 -4.14 6.89 9.98
C TYR A 70 -4.55 8.16 9.22
N GLU A 71 -4.96 9.17 9.98
CA GLU A 71 -5.50 10.43 9.44
C GLU A 71 -4.47 11.22 8.64
N ASN A 72 -3.19 11.08 8.98
CA ASN A 72 -2.07 11.76 8.33
C ASN A 72 -1.43 10.91 7.22
N TRP A 73 -2.25 10.18 6.46
CA TRP A 73 -1.77 9.28 5.41
C TRP A 73 -0.92 9.97 4.35
N GLN A 74 -1.10 11.28 4.14
CA GLN A 74 -0.32 12.06 3.18
C GLN A 74 1.18 12.00 3.47
N ASP A 75 1.58 11.82 4.73
CA ASP A 75 3.01 11.75 5.12
C ASP A 75 3.67 10.43 4.71
N SER A 76 2.86 9.46 4.28
CA SER A 76 3.29 8.10 3.92
C SER A 76 3.08 7.77 2.45
N LEU A 77 2.40 8.65 1.72
CA LEU A 77 2.24 8.53 0.28
C LEU A 77 3.47 9.14 -0.39
N GLU A 78 4.16 8.31 -1.16
CA GLU A 78 5.29 8.73 -1.97
C GLU A 78 4.94 8.54 -3.45
N LEU A 79 5.49 9.41 -4.29
CA LEU A 79 5.28 9.38 -5.73
C LEU A 79 6.64 9.36 -6.44
N ASP A 80 6.84 8.35 -7.25
CA ASP A 80 8.02 8.15 -8.10
C ASP A 80 7.60 8.01 -9.58
N LYS A 81 8.60 7.99 -10.46
CA LYS A 81 8.40 7.75 -11.90
C LYS A 81 9.48 6.80 -12.41
N ILE A 82 9.07 5.77 -13.14
CA ILE A 82 9.95 4.83 -13.85
C ILE A 82 9.62 4.96 -15.33
N GLU A 83 10.48 5.62 -16.10
CA GLU A 83 10.22 5.93 -17.51
C GLU A 83 8.85 6.61 -17.71
N ASN A 84 7.91 5.96 -18.39
CA ASN A 84 6.55 6.42 -18.67
C ASN A 84 5.50 5.90 -17.66
N TRP A 85 5.93 5.39 -16.50
CA TRP A 85 5.05 4.89 -15.45
C TRP A 85 5.16 5.74 -14.21
N TYR A 86 4.01 6.23 -13.74
CA TYR A 86 3.92 6.84 -12.41
C TYR A 86 3.75 5.75 -11.35
N VAL A 87 4.44 5.91 -10.23
CA VAL A 87 4.47 4.94 -9.13
C VAL A 87 4.02 5.63 -7.86
N ALA A 88 2.76 5.43 -7.48
CA ALA A 88 2.28 5.83 -6.16
C ALA A 88 2.54 4.68 -5.18
N HIS A 89 3.13 4.96 -4.02
CA HIS A 89 3.38 3.92 -3.03
C HIS A 89 3.19 4.42 -1.61
N GLY A 90 2.88 3.48 -0.73
CA GLY A 90 2.59 3.76 0.66
C GLY A 90 2.37 2.49 1.45
N LYS A 91 1.71 2.59 2.59
CA LYS A 91 1.43 1.45 3.47
C LYS A 91 -0.05 1.29 3.73
N PHE A 92 -0.49 0.04 3.63
CA PHE A 92 -1.75 -0.40 4.21
C PHE A 92 -1.42 -1.33 5.36
N TRP A 93 -1.86 -1.01 6.59
CA TRP A 93 -1.40 -1.71 7.80
C TRP A 93 0.13 -1.72 7.91
N ASP A 94 0.71 -2.92 7.94
CA ASP A 94 2.13 -3.18 8.05
C ASP A 94 2.75 -3.62 6.71
N ILE A 95 1.97 -3.65 5.62
CA ILE A 95 2.43 -4.04 4.29
C ILE A 95 2.60 -2.82 3.39
N SER A 96 3.63 -2.84 2.55
CA SER A 96 3.84 -1.85 1.51
C SER A 96 2.99 -2.19 0.29
N ARG A 97 2.43 -1.17 -0.33
CA ARG A 97 1.66 -1.24 -1.57
C ARG A 97 2.25 -0.28 -2.59
N ILE A 98 2.26 -0.70 -3.85
CA ILE A 98 2.51 0.20 -4.98
C ILE A 98 1.35 0.13 -5.96
N GLN A 99 1.11 1.25 -6.63
CA GLN A 99 0.30 1.33 -7.82
C GLN A 99 1.11 1.97 -8.94
N LEU A 100 1.17 1.27 -10.06
CA LEU A 100 1.83 1.65 -11.29
C LEU A 100 0.77 2.09 -12.28
N VAL A 101 0.91 3.29 -12.85
CA VAL A 101 -0.01 3.79 -13.88
C VAL A 101 0.79 4.30 -15.08
N GLN A 102 0.49 3.75 -16.25
CA GLN A 102 1.12 4.10 -17.51
C GLN A 102 0.59 5.46 -18.00
N GLU A 103 1.49 6.39 -18.32
CA GLU A 103 1.16 7.78 -18.65
C GLU A 103 0.23 7.96 -19.86
N MET A 104 0.45 7.21 -20.93
CA MET A 104 -0.25 7.25 -22.21
C MET A 104 -1.45 6.29 -22.28
N THR A 105 -1.26 5.02 -21.93
CA THR A 105 -2.30 3.97 -22.05
C THR A 105 -3.25 3.96 -20.87
N LYS A 106 -2.86 4.58 -19.76
CA LYS A 106 -3.60 4.56 -18.47
C LYS A 106 -3.78 3.15 -17.91
N GLU A 107 -3.00 2.18 -18.40
CA GLU A 107 -2.94 0.85 -17.81
C GLU A 107 -2.43 0.97 -16.37
N SER A 108 -3.02 0.17 -15.49
CA SER A 108 -2.75 0.27 -14.06
C SER A 108 -2.57 -1.10 -13.44
N PHE A 109 -1.54 -1.23 -12.61
CA PHE A 109 -1.24 -2.42 -11.83
C PHE A 109 -1.08 -2.05 -10.37
N MET A 110 -1.62 -2.88 -9.48
CA MET A 110 -1.47 -2.71 -8.04
C MET A 110 -0.81 -3.96 -7.47
N TYR A 111 0.21 -3.74 -6.64
CA TYR A 111 0.96 -4.83 -6.01
C TYR A 111 1.00 -4.62 -4.50
N ASP A 112 0.59 -5.66 -3.78
CA ASP A 112 0.71 -5.76 -2.34
C ASP A 112 1.91 -6.64 -2.00
N PHE A 113 2.85 -6.07 -1.26
CA PHE A 113 4.02 -6.80 -0.79
C PHE A 113 3.72 -7.50 0.54
N ASP A 114 2.72 -8.40 0.55
CA ASP A 114 2.37 -9.16 1.76
C ASP A 114 3.38 -10.30 1.99
N PRO A 115 4.04 -10.37 3.16
CA PRO A 115 4.91 -11.49 3.50
C PRO A 115 4.24 -12.87 3.43
N MET A 116 2.91 -12.97 3.56
CA MET A 116 2.20 -14.24 3.37
C MET A 116 2.24 -14.73 1.93
N GLU A 117 2.40 -13.83 0.95
CA GLU A 117 2.49 -14.18 -0.47
C GLU A 117 3.84 -14.80 -0.86
N LEU A 118 4.86 -14.69 0.00
CA LEU A 118 6.16 -15.34 -0.23
C LEU A 118 6.02 -16.86 -0.43
N ARG A 119 4.99 -17.48 0.17
CA ARG A 119 4.69 -18.91 0.01
C ARG A 119 4.20 -19.29 -1.39
N ASN A 120 3.74 -18.31 -2.16
CA ASN A 120 3.21 -18.50 -3.51
C ASN A 120 4.26 -18.21 -4.59
N ILE A 121 5.40 -17.64 -4.20
CA ILE A 121 6.51 -17.34 -5.10
C ILE A 121 7.32 -18.60 -5.36
N LYS A 122 7.54 -18.96 -6.63
CA LYS A 122 8.31 -20.16 -6.99
C LYS A 122 9.79 -20.00 -6.65
N GLU A 123 10.36 -18.84 -6.97
CA GLU A 123 11.75 -18.44 -6.77
C GLU A 123 12.14 -18.48 -5.29
N TRP A 124 11.17 -18.29 -4.38
CA TRP A 124 11.38 -18.40 -2.94
C TRP A 124 11.88 -19.79 -2.56
N TYR A 125 11.28 -20.84 -3.12
CA TYR A 125 11.62 -22.23 -2.82
C TYR A 125 12.99 -22.66 -3.36
N GLU A 126 13.59 -21.87 -4.25
CA GLU A 126 14.94 -22.11 -4.76
C GLU A 126 16.00 -21.73 -3.73
N VAL A 127 15.70 -20.77 -2.84
CA VAL A 127 16.66 -20.25 -1.84
C VAL A 127 16.23 -20.44 -0.39
N ASN A 128 14.94 -20.63 -0.12
CA ASN A 128 14.40 -20.80 1.23
C ASN A 128 13.28 -21.85 1.26
N ARG A 129 13.33 -22.77 2.23
CA ARG A 129 12.26 -23.77 2.44
C ARG A 129 11.25 -23.37 3.49
N GLU A 130 11.51 -22.28 4.20
CA GLU A 130 10.65 -21.81 5.28
C GLU A 130 9.45 -21.06 4.71
N ILE A 131 8.28 -21.30 5.28
CA ILE A 131 7.02 -20.72 4.80
C ILE A 131 6.45 -19.80 5.88
N PRO A 132 6.25 -18.50 5.59
CA PRO A 132 5.54 -17.59 6.50
C PRO A 132 4.18 -18.15 6.91
N ARG A 133 3.90 -18.18 8.21
CA ARG A 133 2.66 -18.78 8.75
C ARG A 133 1.69 -17.77 9.34
N ALA A 134 2.09 -16.52 9.48
CA ALA A 134 1.30 -15.47 10.08
C ALA A 134 1.64 -14.12 9.46
N LEU A 135 0.84 -13.11 9.79
CA LEU A 135 1.03 -11.73 9.37
C LEU A 135 2.45 -11.24 9.68
N GLY A 136 3.04 -10.59 8.68
CA GLY A 136 4.35 -9.96 8.75
C GLY A 136 4.26 -8.48 8.39
N LYS A 137 5.42 -7.90 8.09
CA LYS A 137 5.52 -6.52 7.61
C LYS A 137 6.34 -6.45 6.33
N SER A 138 6.12 -5.43 5.52
CA SER A 138 7.02 -5.11 4.42
C SER A 138 7.31 -3.62 4.32
N LYS A 139 8.46 -3.31 3.73
CA LYS A 139 8.93 -1.95 3.51
C LYS A 139 9.59 -1.85 2.14
N ILE A 140 9.11 -0.96 1.28
CA ILE A 140 9.87 -0.52 0.10
C ILE A 140 11.10 0.23 0.61
N LEU A 141 12.28 -0.28 0.26
CA LEU A 141 13.56 0.32 0.63
C LEU A 141 13.98 1.40 -0.37
N SER A 142 13.73 1.15 -1.65
CA SER A 142 14.05 2.07 -2.74
C SER A 142 13.34 1.67 -4.03
N ILE A 143 13.02 2.67 -4.84
CA ILE A 143 12.66 2.52 -6.26
C ILE A 143 13.74 3.25 -7.04
N ASN A 144 14.54 2.52 -7.83
CA ASN A 144 15.64 3.08 -8.60
C ASN A 144 15.61 2.49 -10.01
N ASN A 145 15.38 3.34 -11.02
CA ASN A 145 15.19 2.90 -12.39
C ASN A 145 14.10 1.81 -12.47
N ASP A 146 14.42 0.68 -13.07
CA ASP A 146 13.60 -0.51 -13.22
C ASP A 146 13.65 -1.47 -12.01
N THR A 147 14.27 -1.08 -10.88
CA THR A 147 14.46 -1.96 -9.73
C THR A 147 13.73 -1.45 -8.50
N ILE A 148 12.86 -2.29 -7.93
CA ILE A 148 12.15 -2.03 -6.67
C ILE A 148 12.66 -2.98 -5.60
N GLN A 149 13.25 -2.44 -4.53
CA GLN A 149 13.77 -3.23 -3.42
C GLN A 149 12.75 -3.25 -2.28
N VAL A 150 12.35 -4.45 -1.85
CA VAL A 150 11.37 -4.63 -0.78
C VAL A 150 11.97 -5.50 0.32
N LEU A 151 11.92 -4.99 1.55
CA LEU A 151 12.25 -5.74 2.75
C LEU A 151 10.98 -6.36 3.33
N TYR A 152 11.01 -7.67 3.53
CA TYR A 152 9.99 -8.46 4.21
C TYR A 152 10.47 -8.82 5.60
N SER A 153 9.59 -8.70 6.58
CA SER A 153 9.74 -9.27 7.91
C SER A 153 8.62 -10.26 8.15
N TYR A 154 8.94 -11.53 8.41
CA TYR A 154 7.98 -12.62 8.51
C TYR A 154 8.31 -13.55 9.68
N ARG A 155 7.32 -14.31 10.13
CA ARG A 155 7.49 -15.30 11.19
C ARG A 155 6.93 -16.66 10.80
N LEU A 156 7.47 -17.70 11.41
CA LEU A 156 7.03 -19.07 11.19
C LEU A 156 6.06 -19.54 12.28
N GLU A 157 6.06 -18.87 13.43
CA GLU A 157 5.27 -19.22 14.58
C GLU A 157 3.88 -18.56 14.53
N LEU A 158 2.86 -19.31 14.91
CA LEU A 158 1.51 -18.80 15.08
C LEU A 158 1.31 -18.13 16.45
N ASN A 159 2.07 -18.56 17.46
CA ASN A 159 1.94 -18.14 18.86
C ASN A 159 3.29 -17.68 19.44
N PRO A 160 3.29 -16.81 20.47
CA PRO A 160 4.51 -16.37 21.12
C PRO A 160 5.33 -17.53 21.74
N PRO A 161 6.67 -17.38 21.88
CA PRO A 161 7.46 -16.21 21.47
C PRO A 161 7.64 -16.15 19.95
N PHE A 162 7.55 -14.94 19.39
CA PHE A 162 7.71 -14.73 17.96
C PHE A 162 9.18 -14.48 17.62
N GLU A 163 9.69 -15.17 16.60
CA GLU A 163 10.99 -14.85 16.01
C GLU A 163 10.77 -14.32 14.59
N TYR A 164 11.02 -13.03 14.39
CA TYR A 164 10.93 -12.42 13.07
C TYR A 164 12.22 -12.65 12.28
N LYS A 165 12.04 -13.15 11.06
CA LYS A 165 13.09 -13.28 10.04
C LYS A 165 12.89 -12.21 8.98
N ASN A 166 13.96 -11.88 8.28
CA ASN A 166 13.93 -10.86 7.25
C ASN A 166 14.44 -11.41 5.91
N ALA A 167 13.80 -11.00 4.83
CA ALA A 167 14.24 -11.24 3.48
C ALA A 167 14.13 -9.95 2.67
N ARG A 168 15.15 -9.60 1.90
CA ARG A 168 15.04 -8.56 0.87
C ARG A 168 14.79 -9.22 -0.47
N ILE A 169 13.82 -8.72 -1.21
CA ILE A 169 13.58 -9.12 -2.59
C ILE A 169 13.78 -7.90 -3.49
N ASP A 170 14.60 -8.06 -4.51
CA ASP A 170 14.75 -7.10 -5.59
C ASP A 170 13.80 -7.53 -6.72
N TYR A 171 12.87 -6.65 -7.08
CA TYR A 171 11.95 -6.82 -8.20
C TYR A 171 12.46 -6.01 -9.39
N PHE A 172 12.46 -6.64 -10.57
CA PHE A 172 12.65 -5.98 -11.85
C PHE A 172 11.29 -5.59 -12.43
N PHE A 173 11.13 -4.32 -12.77
CA PHE A 173 9.96 -3.76 -13.40
C PHE A 173 10.13 -3.77 -14.92
N ASN A 174 9.29 -4.54 -15.61
CA ASN A 174 9.27 -4.55 -17.06
C ASN A 174 8.45 -3.35 -17.57
N VAL A 175 9.16 -2.33 -18.05
CA VAL A 175 8.58 -1.07 -18.55
C VAL A 175 7.62 -1.29 -19.73
N GLU A 176 7.79 -2.35 -20.52
CA GLU A 176 6.94 -2.60 -21.69
C GLU A 176 5.53 -3.05 -21.31
N ASN A 177 5.37 -3.81 -20.24
CA ASN A 177 4.09 -4.43 -19.87
C ASN A 177 3.61 -4.13 -18.43
N GLY A 178 4.40 -3.39 -17.65
CA GLY A 178 4.06 -3.01 -16.28
C GLY A 178 4.23 -4.11 -15.24
N GLU A 179 4.79 -5.27 -15.60
CA GLU A 179 4.90 -6.42 -14.69
C GLU A 179 6.13 -6.34 -13.78
N LEU A 180 5.94 -6.68 -12.51
CA LEU A 180 7.02 -6.92 -11.56
C LEU A 180 7.44 -8.39 -11.57
N ASN A 181 8.72 -8.62 -11.86
CA ASN A 181 9.35 -9.93 -11.85
C ASN A 181 10.40 -9.99 -10.74
N ILE A 182 10.61 -11.16 -10.15
CA ILE A 182 11.63 -11.31 -9.11
C ILE A 182 13.00 -11.41 -9.77
N ALA A 183 13.88 -10.48 -9.45
CA ALA A 183 15.26 -10.51 -9.91
C ALA A 183 16.14 -11.32 -8.94
N LYS A 184 16.00 -11.07 -7.63
CA LYS A 184 16.85 -11.73 -6.62
C LYS A 184 16.25 -11.70 -5.22
N ILE A 185 16.53 -12.75 -4.46
CA ILE A 185 16.12 -12.89 -3.05
C ILE A 185 17.37 -12.96 -2.17
N TYR A 186 17.39 -12.19 -1.09
CA TYR A 186 18.46 -12.16 -0.09
C TYR A 186 17.85 -12.48 1.27
N LEU A 187 18.25 -13.61 1.84
CA LEU A 187 17.87 -13.97 3.21
C LEU A 187 18.83 -13.28 4.18
N SER A 188 18.29 -12.65 5.22
CA SER A 188 19.14 -12.15 6.30
C SER A 188 19.60 -13.33 7.14
N GLU A 189 20.91 -13.50 7.32
CA GLU A 189 21.42 -14.46 8.29
C GLU A 189 21.08 -14.00 9.71
N LYS A 190 20.76 -14.96 10.60
CA LYS A 190 20.56 -14.67 12.02
C LYS A 190 21.82 -14.00 12.57
N LYS A 191 21.68 -12.80 13.14
CA LYS A 191 22.71 -12.25 14.04
C LYS A 191 22.67 -12.99 15.36
#